data_AF-A0A1I8AQV5-F1
#
_entry.id   AF-A0A1I8AQV5-F1
#
_cell.length_a   1.000
_cell.length_b   1.000
_cell.length_c   1.000
_cell.angle_alpha   90.00
_cell.angle_beta   90.00
_cell.angle_gamma   90.00
#
_symmetry.space_group_name_H-M   'P 1'
#
loop_
_entity.id
_entity.type
_entity.pdbx_description
1 polymer ?
#
loop_
_entity_poly.entity_id
_entity_poly.type
_entity_poly.pdbx_seq_one_letter_code
_entity_poly.pdbx_strand_id
1 'polypeptide(L)'
;MDAVPSAFVTSLMEVIRIPRKCSELVNATELGGKYGTIAQEIYDHVSICRIAVPGFFCETPSETPSEGEVFSEAPVFHGESIKLRAIPPLAKHLGSLAVTARHLLFKRNQAPAKGASLQSFQRLMTLYRYVQLRSLTVERFPPHSIPRSSLFPGLTTFFNKVTLHYHSDTSSFREFLQALVAGKQLQTLAVVNSANRDPYCMFRLNPDDPQYFPRQNVLRKHTHPRWLLEALLVVFFQPQFFRLNLSVDFFWDSTFFYDIFLWNWLKRPEAFLGRTKCFKLLGAPLVKLLKKYGFRYIEGTQWEEGFPFPFGGRRFVLPHPKSVDHTLELTVFARMLQDQELELTNREFCERAAYFETRFHSNAELRKLPTMSFNGGVVDVLCTYGEHMEKLGYLIIFVIMAVSFFSKQFA
;
A
#
# COMPACT_ATOMS: atom_id res chain seq x y z
N MET A 1 18.98 36.01 12.78
CA MET A 1 17.85 35.11 12.51
C MET A 1 18.26 34.17 11.42
N ASP A 2 18.28 32.86 11.68
CA ASP A 2 18.75 31.89 10.69
C ASP A 2 17.70 31.68 9.60
N ALA A 3 18.16 31.73 8.35
CA ALA A 3 17.37 31.43 7.17
C ALA A 3 17.27 29.92 7.00
N VAL A 4 16.09 29.42 6.65
CA VAL A 4 15.91 27.99 6.38
C VAL A 4 16.58 27.66 5.04
N PRO A 5 17.48 26.66 4.98
CA PRO A 5 18.16 26.31 3.75
C PRO A 5 17.17 25.92 2.65
N SER A 6 17.36 26.44 1.44
CA SER A 6 16.53 26.08 0.27
C SER A 6 16.52 24.56 0.03
N ALA A 7 17.63 23.89 0.31
CA ALA A 7 17.76 22.43 0.23
C ALA A 7 16.76 21.69 1.14
N PHE A 8 16.44 22.22 2.33
CA PHE A 8 15.44 21.62 3.21
C PHE A 8 14.05 21.70 2.58
N VAL A 9 13.67 22.86 2.05
CA VAL A 9 12.38 23.06 1.38
C VAL A 9 12.28 22.18 0.13
N THR A 10 13.35 22.07 -0.66
CA THR A 10 13.39 21.16 -1.82
C THR A 10 13.21 19.71 -1.39
N SER A 11 13.91 19.26 -0.36
CA SER A 11 13.81 17.90 0.16
C SER A 11 12.41 17.61 0.72
N LEU A 12 11.81 18.55 1.45
CA LEU A 12 10.42 18.42 1.93
C LEU A 12 9.42 18.35 0.77
N MET A 13 9.59 19.19 -0.26
CA MET A 13 8.78 19.11 -1.47
C MET A 13 8.97 17.77 -2.19
N GLU A 14 10.17 17.19 -2.22
CA GLU A 14 10.40 15.84 -2.75
C GLU A 14 9.76 14.74 -1.89
N VAL A 15 9.79 14.87 -0.56
CA VAL A 15 9.08 13.98 0.37
C VAL A 15 7.58 14.00 0.11
N ILE A 16 6.99 15.18 -0.11
CA ILE A 16 5.56 15.34 -0.49
C ILE A 16 5.26 14.66 -1.83
N ARG A 17 6.22 14.69 -2.77
CA ARG A 17 6.10 14.01 -4.07
C ARG A 17 6.16 12.49 -3.95
N ILE A 18 6.61 11.93 -2.82
CA ILE A 18 6.70 10.50 -2.58
C ILE A 18 5.51 10.07 -1.69
N PRO A 19 4.46 9.42 -2.23
CA PRO A 19 3.21 9.13 -1.51
C PRO A 19 3.36 8.28 -0.24
N ARG A 20 4.49 7.57 -0.08
CA ARG A 20 4.79 6.76 1.11
C ARG A 20 5.25 7.61 2.30
N LYS A 21 5.70 8.83 2.06
CA LYS A 21 6.37 9.66 3.07
C LYS A 21 5.46 10.74 3.66
N CYS A 22 4.15 10.71 3.42
CA CYS A 22 3.22 11.61 4.11
C CYS A 22 3.23 11.41 5.63
N SER A 23 3.51 10.19 6.12
CA SER A 23 3.78 9.97 7.55
C SER A 23 5.13 10.56 7.99
N GLU A 24 6.14 10.58 7.11
CA GLU A 24 7.39 11.27 7.39
C GLU A 24 7.21 12.80 7.42
N LEU A 25 6.18 13.36 6.76
CA LEU A 25 5.82 14.77 6.93
C LEU A 25 5.29 15.04 8.34
N VAL A 26 4.48 14.15 8.91
CA VAL A 26 4.06 14.26 10.31
C VAL A 26 5.29 14.20 11.23
N ASN A 27 6.22 13.29 10.99
CA ASN A 27 7.48 13.28 11.75
C ASN A 27 8.34 14.55 11.50
N ALA A 28 8.22 15.17 10.33
CA ALA A 28 8.91 16.41 10.00
C ALA A 28 8.29 17.64 10.70
N THR A 29 7.02 17.58 11.13
CA THR A 29 6.41 18.65 11.94
C THR A 29 6.94 18.63 13.37
N GLU A 30 7.42 17.47 13.83
CA GLU A 30 8.10 17.31 15.12
C GLU A 30 9.54 17.87 15.12
N LEU A 31 10.06 18.31 13.98
CA LEU A 31 11.36 19.00 13.92
C LEU A 31 11.25 20.33 14.67
N GLY A 32 12.11 20.54 15.67
CA GLY A 32 12.10 21.75 16.49
C GLY A 32 12.32 23.05 15.70
N GLY A 33 11.76 24.15 16.21
CA GLY A 33 11.95 25.50 15.67
C GLY A 33 11.23 25.75 14.33
N LYS A 34 11.85 26.54 13.46
CA LYS A 34 11.23 26.96 12.18
C LYS A 34 11.01 25.83 11.18
N TYR A 35 11.75 24.72 11.30
CA TYR A 35 11.66 23.59 10.37
C TYR A 35 10.32 22.86 10.50
N GLY A 36 9.89 22.55 11.73
CA GLY A 36 8.57 21.95 11.98
C GLY A 36 7.43 22.88 11.59
N THR A 37 7.55 24.19 11.84
CA THR A 37 6.55 25.18 11.40
C THR A 37 6.42 25.21 9.87
N ILE A 38 7.52 25.23 9.13
CA ILE A 38 7.48 25.18 7.66
C ILE A 38 6.96 23.84 7.15
N ALA A 39 7.34 22.73 7.79
CA ALA A 39 6.81 21.42 7.44
C ALA A 39 5.29 21.35 7.67
N GLN A 40 4.81 21.93 8.77
CA GLN A 40 3.39 22.02 9.10
C GLN A 40 2.66 22.95 8.12
N GLU A 41 3.19 24.15 7.84
CA GLU A 41 2.60 25.07 6.86
C GLU A 41 2.52 24.42 5.48
N ILE A 42 3.58 23.76 5.03
CA ILE A 42 3.57 23.06 3.74
C ILE A 42 2.60 21.88 3.79
N TYR A 43 2.54 21.12 4.87
CA TYR A 43 1.56 20.04 5.05
C TYR A 43 0.12 20.57 4.99
N ASP A 44 -0.17 21.67 5.69
CA ASP A 44 -1.46 22.35 5.72
C ASP A 44 -1.81 22.94 4.35
N HIS A 45 -0.80 23.36 3.58
CA HIS A 45 -0.95 23.87 2.21
C HIS A 45 -1.03 22.78 1.14
N VAL A 46 -0.51 21.58 1.40
CA VAL A 46 -0.66 20.42 0.51
C VAL A 46 -2.10 19.94 0.61
N SER A 47 -2.93 20.52 -0.25
CA SER A 47 -4.32 20.12 -0.34
C SER A 47 -4.42 18.68 -0.89
N ILE A 48 -5.25 17.88 -0.22
CA ILE A 48 -5.73 16.59 -0.72
C ILE A 48 -7.16 16.82 -1.17
N CYS A 49 -7.44 16.53 -2.43
CA CYS A 49 -8.78 16.58 -2.98
C CYS A 49 -9.30 15.15 -3.01
N ARG A 50 -10.24 14.84 -2.13
CA ARG A 50 -10.98 13.58 -2.17
C ARG A 50 -12.30 13.80 -2.89
N ILE A 51 -12.73 12.84 -3.69
CA ILE A 51 -13.98 12.87 -4.43
C ILE A 51 -14.60 11.49 -4.32
N ALA A 52 -15.81 11.41 -3.77
CA ALA A 52 -16.63 10.21 -3.86
C ALA A 52 -17.59 10.34 -5.04
N VAL A 53 -17.65 9.32 -5.90
CA VAL A 53 -18.66 9.17 -6.95
C VAL A 53 -19.38 7.84 -6.75
N PRO A 54 -20.69 7.74 -7.07
CA PRO A 54 -21.36 6.46 -6.92
C PRO A 54 -20.98 5.48 -8.04
N GLY A 55 -20.63 5.99 -9.24
CA GLY A 55 -19.92 5.21 -10.26
C GLY A 55 -19.51 6.00 -11.50
N PHE A 56 -18.85 5.32 -12.45
CA PHE A 56 -18.29 5.97 -13.66
C PHE A 56 -19.14 5.82 -14.91
N PHE A 57 -19.92 4.74 -15.01
CA PHE A 57 -20.76 4.51 -16.19
C PHE A 57 -22.18 4.14 -15.78
N CYS A 58 -23.15 4.56 -16.58
CA CYS A 58 -24.55 4.18 -16.38
C CYS A 58 -24.79 2.75 -16.89
N GLU A 59 -25.51 1.92 -16.13
CA GLU A 59 -25.86 0.54 -16.54
C GLU A 59 -26.77 0.50 -17.76
N THR A 60 -27.66 1.47 -17.92
CA THR A 60 -28.51 1.62 -19.10
C THR A 60 -27.82 2.56 -20.09
N PRO A 61 -27.13 2.05 -21.13
CA PRO A 61 -26.69 2.90 -22.21
C PRO A 61 -27.95 3.47 -22.87
N SER A 62 -28.17 4.77 -22.72
CA SER A 62 -29.04 5.44 -23.68
C SER A 62 -28.33 5.34 -25.04
N GLU A 63 -29.07 5.07 -26.12
CA GLU A 63 -28.53 4.77 -27.47
C GLU A 63 -27.60 5.87 -28.03
N THR A 64 -27.56 7.01 -27.35
CA THR A 64 -26.52 8.03 -27.44
C THR A 64 -26.30 8.57 -26.03
N PRO A 65 -25.09 8.46 -25.44
CA PRO A 65 -24.78 9.18 -24.22
C PRO A 65 -24.90 10.66 -24.53
N SER A 66 -26.02 11.28 -24.17
CA SER A 66 -26.14 12.72 -24.31
C SER A 66 -25.11 13.34 -23.36
N GLU A 67 -24.41 14.38 -23.80
CA GLU A 67 -23.32 15.01 -23.03
C GLU A 67 -23.75 15.48 -21.62
N GLY A 68 -25.06 15.49 -21.35
CA GLY A 68 -25.68 15.78 -20.07
C GLY A 68 -25.92 14.59 -19.14
N GLU A 69 -25.34 13.40 -19.36
CA GLU A 69 -25.45 12.30 -18.38
C GLU A 69 -24.85 12.70 -17.03
N VAL A 70 -25.75 12.90 -16.05
CA VAL A 70 -25.49 13.39 -14.70
C VAL A 70 -25.17 12.18 -13.80
N PHE A 71 -23.99 12.15 -13.18
CA PHE A 71 -23.66 11.28 -12.06
C PHE A 71 -24.60 11.55 -10.89
N SER A 72 -24.60 10.64 -9.93
CA SER A 72 -25.57 10.59 -8.85
C SER A 72 -25.24 11.53 -7.67
N GLU A 73 -23.98 11.83 -7.38
CA GLU A 73 -23.64 12.71 -6.24
C GLU A 73 -22.65 13.80 -6.68
N ALA A 74 -22.80 15.01 -6.12
CA ALA A 74 -21.81 16.06 -6.30
C ALA A 74 -20.49 15.62 -5.64
N PRO A 75 -19.33 15.89 -6.26
CA PRO A 75 -18.04 15.53 -5.67
C PRO A 75 -17.92 16.16 -4.28
N VAL A 76 -17.81 15.32 -3.25
CA VAL A 76 -17.58 15.78 -1.87
C VAL A 76 -16.09 16.01 -1.68
N PHE A 77 -15.68 17.27 -1.64
CA PHE A 77 -14.30 17.67 -1.38
C PHE A 77 -14.02 17.55 0.12
N HIS A 78 -13.25 16.54 0.52
CA HIS A 78 -12.76 16.43 1.90
C HIS A 78 -11.37 17.03 2.01
N GLY A 79 -11.24 18.12 2.77
CA GLY A 79 -9.96 18.70 3.21
C GLY A 79 -10.07 19.12 4.67
N GLU A 80 -9.03 18.84 5.48
CA GLU A 80 -9.04 19.04 6.94
C GLU A 80 -9.04 20.52 7.36
N SER A 81 -8.68 21.46 6.47
CA SER A 81 -8.53 22.88 6.82
C SER A 81 -9.54 23.84 6.17
N ILE A 82 -10.49 23.36 5.35
CA ILE A 82 -11.28 24.28 4.51
C ILE A 82 -12.77 24.20 4.84
N LYS A 83 -13.21 25.06 5.77
CA LYS A 83 -14.62 25.49 5.93
C LYS A 83 -15.13 26.33 4.73
N LEU A 84 -14.38 26.45 3.64
CA LEU A 84 -14.79 27.21 2.46
C LEU A 84 -15.49 26.31 1.43
N ARG A 85 -16.75 26.67 1.18
CA ARG A 85 -17.63 26.27 0.08
C ARG A 85 -16.92 25.76 -1.18
N ALA A 86 -17.44 24.66 -1.74
CA ALA A 86 -17.69 24.28 -3.15
C ALA A 86 -16.71 24.65 -4.29
N ILE A 87 -15.62 25.37 -4.04
CA ILE A 87 -14.69 25.85 -5.05
C ILE A 87 -13.51 24.86 -5.07
N PRO A 88 -13.23 24.21 -6.21
CA PRO A 88 -12.09 23.32 -6.31
C PRO A 88 -10.79 24.09 -6.00
N PRO A 89 -9.88 23.54 -5.18
CA PRO A 89 -8.59 24.19 -4.92
C PRO A 89 -7.85 24.45 -6.23
N LEU A 90 -7.14 25.58 -6.30
CA LEU A 90 -6.29 25.91 -7.44
C LEU A 90 -5.31 24.73 -7.69
N ALA A 91 -5.37 24.15 -8.89
CA ALA A 91 -4.63 22.93 -9.25
C ALA A 91 -3.12 22.99 -8.95
N LYS A 92 -2.53 24.20 -8.94
CA LYS A 92 -1.11 24.43 -8.63
C LYS A 92 -0.72 24.10 -7.18
N HIS A 93 -1.67 24.00 -6.26
CA HIS A 93 -1.44 23.69 -4.83
C HIS A 93 -1.93 22.30 -4.43
N LEU A 94 -2.45 21.52 -5.39
CA LEU A 94 -3.00 20.20 -5.09
C LEU A 94 -1.90 19.14 -5.15
N GLY A 95 -1.53 18.59 -4.00
CA GLY A 95 -0.53 17.52 -3.93
C GLY A 95 -1.09 16.15 -4.32
N SER A 96 -2.38 15.92 -4.02
CA SER A 96 -3.03 14.63 -4.27
C SER A 96 -4.50 14.79 -4.66
N LEU A 97 -4.91 14.05 -5.68
CA LEU A 97 -6.29 13.81 -6.06
C LEU A 97 -6.63 12.35 -5.77
N ALA A 98 -7.70 12.11 -5.03
CA ALA A 98 -8.22 10.77 -4.76
C ALA A 98 -9.69 10.68 -5.14
N VAL A 99 -10.00 9.81 -6.08
CA VAL A 99 -11.37 9.53 -6.51
C VAL A 99 -11.77 8.14 -6.04
N THR A 100 -12.88 8.03 -5.32
CA THR A 100 -13.45 6.75 -4.89
C THR A 100 -14.79 6.55 -5.58
N ALA A 101 -14.88 5.51 -6.40
CA ALA A 101 -16.12 5.07 -7.02
C ALA A 101 -16.72 3.90 -6.23
N ARG A 102 -17.91 4.10 -5.64
CA ARG A 102 -18.62 3.04 -4.88
C ARG A 102 -18.92 1.83 -5.76
N HIS A 103 -19.30 2.08 -7.00
CA HIS A 103 -19.57 1.08 -8.03
C HIS A 103 -18.91 1.49 -9.35
N LEU A 104 -18.49 0.55 -10.18
CA LEU A 104 -17.97 0.90 -11.50
C LEU A 104 -19.11 1.33 -12.44
N LEU A 105 -20.22 0.57 -12.42
CA LEU A 105 -21.49 0.94 -13.05
C LEU A 105 -22.50 1.37 -11.99
N PHE A 106 -23.32 2.37 -12.28
CA PHE A 106 -24.43 2.79 -11.41
C PHE A 106 -25.77 2.75 -12.17
N LYS A 107 -26.85 2.51 -11.43
CA LYS A 107 -28.22 2.58 -11.96
C LYS A 107 -28.66 4.04 -12.01
N ARG A 108 -29.18 4.50 -13.15
CA ARG A 108 -29.70 5.86 -13.35
C ARG A 108 -30.72 6.28 -12.29
N ASN A 109 -31.57 5.35 -11.87
CA ASN A 109 -32.66 5.56 -10.92
C ASN A 109 -32.13 5.87 -9.50
N GLN A 110 -30.86 5.60 -9.24
CA GLN A 110 -30.19 5.88 -7.97
C GLN A 110 -29.49 7.24 -7.98
N ALA A 111 -29.69 8.05 -9.03
CA ALA A 111 -29.08 9.37 -9.16
C ALA A 111 -29.94 10.49 -8.58
N PRO A 112 -29.52 11.14 -7.48
CA PRO A 112 -30.01 12.46 -7.10
C PRO A 112 -30.03 13.44 -8.28
N ALA A 113 -31.06 14.27 -8.34
CA ALA A 113 -31.27 15.25 -9.41
C ALA A 113 -30.18 16.36 -9.53
N LYS A 114 -29.11 16.30 -8.73
CA LYS A 114 -28.07 17.36 -8.59
C LYS A 114 -26.63 16.82 -8.63
N GLY A 115 -26.34 15.74 -9.34
CA GLY A 115 -24.94 15.28 -9.43
C GLY A 115 -24.12 15.96 -10.53
N ALA A 116 -22.83 15.64 -10.59
CA ALA A 116 -21.91 16.17 -11.62
C ALA A 116 -22.05 15.37 -12.92
N SER A 117 -21.85 15.93 -14.12
CA SER A 117 -21.89 15.14 -15.36
C SER A 117 -20.56 14.45 -15.70
N LEU A 118 -20.56 13.49 -16.63
CA LEU A 118 -19.33 12.95 -17.23
C LEU A 118 -18.41 14.06 -17.73
N GLN A 119 -18.99 15.09 -18.35
CA GLN A 119 -18.27 16.29 -18.78
C GLN A 119 -17.61 17.01 -17.60
N SER A 120 -18.29 17.16 -16.46
CA SER A 120 -17.69 17.74 -15.25
C SER A 120 -16.52 16.91 -14.73
N PHE A 121 -16.61 15.58 -14.79
CA PHE A 121 -15.49 14.71 -14.42
C PHE A 121 -14.31 14.84 -15.40
N GLN A 122 -14.57 14.90 -16.72
CA GLN A 122 -13.52 15.14 -17.72
C GLN A 122 -12.86 16.52 -17.55
N ARG A 123 -13.65 17.56 -17.24
CA ARG A 123 -13.14 18.89 -16.89
C ARG A 123 -12.25 18.82 -15.65
N LEU A 124 -12.66 18.05 -14.65
CA LEU A 124 -11.88 17.83 -13.43
C LEU A 124 -10.56 17.12 -13.72
N MET A 125 -10.57 16.07 -14.53
CA MET A 125 -9.34 15.39 -14.97
C MET A 125 -8.44 16.35 -15.75
N THR A 126 -9.01 17.21 -16.60
CA THR A 126 -8.25 18.21 -17.35
C THR A 126 -7.62 19.23 -16.40
N LEU A 127 -8.38 19.73 -15.41
CA LEU A 127 -7.92 20.69 -14.41
C LEU A 127 -6.77 20.11 -13.56
N TYR A 128 -6.84 18.84 -13.22
CA TYR A 128 -5.90 18.16 -12.32
C TYR A 128 -4.89 17.24 -13.02
N ARG A 129 -4.71 17.38 -14.34
CA ARG A 129 -3.78 16.54 -15.13
C ARG A 129 -2.31 16.62 -14.69
N TYR A 130 -1.95 17.69 -13.98
CA TYR A 130 -0.59 17.92 -13.48
C TYR A 130 -0.40 17.56 -12.01
N VAL A 131 -1.46 17.16 -11.31
CA VAL A 131 -1.37 16.67 -9.92
C VAL A 131 -0.54 15.40 -9.93
N GLN A 132 0.49 15.34 -9.10
CA GLN A 132 1.45 14.23 -9.17
C GLN A 132 0.85 12.92 -8.70
N LEU A 133 0.05 12.92 -7.63
CA LEU A 133 -0.62 11.74 -7.12
C LEU A 133 -2.09 11.75 -7.53
N ARG A 134 -2.46 10.85 -8.45
CA ARG A 134 -3.84 10.70 -8.93
C ARG A 134 -4.28 9.28 -8.60
N SER A 135 -5.04 9.17 -7.53
CA SER A 135 -5.51 7.91 -6.97
C SER A 135 -6.95 7.63 -7.40
N LEU A 136 -7.20 6.38 -7.80
CA LEU A 136 -8.53 5.86 -8.04
C LEU A 136 -8.80 4.64 -7.14
N THR A 137 -9.92 4.62 -6.45
CA THR A 137 -10.44 3.45 -5.75
C THR A 137 -11.75 3.02 -6.40
N VAL A 138 -11.86 1.77 -6.84
CA VAL A 138 -13.11 1.18 -7.33
C VAL A 138 -13.57 0.11 -6.36
N GLU A 139 -14.70 0.35 -5.73
CA GLU A 139 -15.17 -0.41 -4.59
C GLU A 139 -16.01 -1.63 -4.94
N ARG A 140 -16.72 -1.62 -6.08
CA ARG A 140 -17.60 -2.71 -6.52
C ARG A 140 -17.63 -2.81 -8.05
N PHE A 141 -17.66 -4.05 -8.53
CA PHE A 141 -17.70 -4.41 -9.94
C PHE A 141 -18.99 -5.18 -10.23
N PRO A 142 -19.77 -4.80 -11.26
CA PRO A 142 -20.95 -5.54 -11.65
C PRO A 142 -20.60 -6.85 -12.36
N PRO A 143 -21.51 -7.84 -12.39
CA PRO A 143 -21.22 -9.13 -13.02
C PRO A 143 -21.06 -9.03 -14.55
N HIS A 144 -21.72 -8.07 -15.19
CA HIS A 144 -21.75 -7.92 -16.64
C HIS A 144 -20.52 -7.17 -17.18
N SER A 145 -20.15 -7.43 -18.44
CA SER A 145 -19.09 -6.72 -19.14
C SER A 145 -19.38 -5.22 -19.27
N ILE A 146 -18.33 -4.42 -19.26
CA ILE A 146 -18.40 -2.99 -19.58
C ILE A 146 -18.09 -2.85 -21.07
N PRO A 147 -18.92 -2.15 -21.85
CA PRO A 147 -18.56 -1.86 -23.23
C PRO A 147 -17.18 -1.17 -23.26
N ARG A 148 -16.24 -1.71 -24.03
CA ARG A 148 -14.89 -1.11 -24.13
C ARG A 148 -14.95 0.34 -24.64
N SER A 149 -15.95 0.68 -25.43
CA SER A 149 -16.25 2.04 -25.87
C SER A 149 -16.61 2.99 -24.72
N SER A 150 -17.18 2.47 -23.62
CA SER A 150 -17.46 3.26 -22.42
C SER A 150 -16.19 3.58 -21.65
N LEU A 151 -15.17 2.71 -21.70
CA LEU A 151 -13.86 2.96 -21.12
C LEU A 151 -13.07 3.96 -21.97
N PHE A 152 -13.27 5.25 -21.71
CA PHE A 152 -12.50 6.27 -22.44
C PHE A 152 -11.02 6.24 -22.01
N PRO A 153 -10.06 6.37 -22.95
CA PRO A 153 -8.62 6.26 -22.68
C PRO A 153 -8.11 7.21 -21.59
N GLY A 154 -8.79 8.35 -21.41
CA GLY A 154 -8.47 9.30 -20.35
C GLY A 154 -8.55 8.67 -18.96
N LEU A 155 -9.56 7.84 -18.68
CA LEU A 155 -9.74 7.26 -17.34
C LEU A 155 -8.59 6.32 -16.96
N THR A 156 -8.19 5.45 -17.89
CA THR A 156 -7.19 4.40 -17.63
C THR A 156 -5.76 4.92 -17.61
N THR A 157 -5.52 6.10 -18.17
CA THR A 157 -4.19 6.72 -18.25
C THR A 157 -4.00 7.87 -17.26
N PHE A 158 -5.09 8.46 -16.76
CA PHE A 158 -5.03 9.59 -15.83
C PHE A 158 -4.53 9.18 -14.45
N PHE A 159 -5.07 8.10 -13.87
CA PHE A 159 -4.71 7.67 -12.53
C PHE A 159 -3.41 6.85 -12.54
N ASN A 160 -2.46 7.25 -11.69
CA ASN A 160 -1.20 6.51 -11.52
C ASN A 160 -1.20 5.60 -10.29
N LYS A 161 -2.12 5.80 -9.35
CA LYS A 161 -2.36 4.90 -8.22
C LYS A 161 -3.77 4.36 -8.30
N VAL A 162 -3.92 3.04 -8.30
CA VAL A 162 -5.25 2.42 -8.40
C VAL A 162 -5.44 1.35 -7.32
N THR A 163 -6.60 1.35 -6.68
CA THR A 163 -7.05 0.33 -5.74
C THR A 163 -8.35 -0.28 -6.28
N LEU A 164 -8.35 -1.59 -6.53
CA LEU A 164 -9.52 -2.33 -7.00
C LEU A 164 -9.98 -3.28 -5.89
N HIS A 165 -11.24 -3.16 -5.47
CA HIS A 165 -11.84 -4.10 -4.53
C HIS A 165 -12.34 -5.31 -5.31
N TYR A 166 -11.69 -6.44 -5.11
CA TYR A 166 -12.01 -7.70 -5.76
C TYR A 166 -12.98 -8.48 -4.88
N HIS A 167 -14.20 -8.67 -5.40
CA HIS A 167 -15.27 -9.45 -4.76
C HIS A 167 -15.35 -10.85 -5.37
N SER A 168 -15.27 -10.91 -6.70
CA SER A 168 -15.41 -12.11 -7.51
C SER A 168 -14.82 -11.89 -8.90
N ASP A 169 -14.57 -12.97 -9.63
CA ASP A 169 -14.13 -12.94 -11.03
C ASP A 169 -15.29 -12.50 -11.94
N THR A 170 -15.46 -11.18 -12.10
CA THR A 170 -16.46 -10.58 -12.98
C THR A 170 -15.83 -10.12 -14.28
N SER A 171 -16.62 -10.15 -15.37
CA SER A 171 -16.17 -9.64 -16.66
C SER A 171 -15.77 -8.16 -16.60
N SER A 172 -16.52 -7.33 -15.85
CA SER A 172 -16.20 -5.92 -15.67
C SER A 172 -14.87 -5.69 -14.97
N PHE A 173 -14.55 -6.46 -13.91
CA PHE A 173 -13.27 -6.37 -13.21
C PHE A 173 -12.12 -6.73 -14.15
N ARG A 174 -12.28 -7.83 -14.89
CA ARG A 174 -11.30 -8.28 -15.88
C ARG A 174 -11.03 -7.22 -16.94
N GLU A 175 -12.08 -6.72 -17.59
CA GLU A 175 -11.97 -5.73 -18.65
C GLU A 175 -11.38 -4.42 -18.15
N PHE A 176 -11.80 -3.96 -16.98
CA PHE A 176 -11.27 -2.73 -16.39
C PHE A 176 -9.79 -2.86 -16.04
N LEU A 177 -9.38 -3.96 -15.38
CA LEU A 177 -7.98 -4.21 -15.09
C LEU A 177 -7.15 -4.30 -16.37
N GLN A 178 -7.62 -5.05 -17.38
CA GLN A 178 -6.94 -5.15 -18.68
C GLN A 178 -6.80 -3.78 -19.37
N ALA A 179 -7.80 -2.90 -19.26
CA ALA A 179 -7.73 -1.55 -19.81
C ALA A 179 -6.71 -0.67 -19.08
N LEU A 180 -6.58 -0.81 -17.76
CA LEU A 180 -5.53 -0.16 -16.98
C LEU A 180 -4.13 -0.69 -17.35
N VAL A 181 -3.99 -2.00 -17.52
CA VAL A 181 -2.75 -2.64 -17.98
C VAL A 181 -2.33 -2.08 -19.34
N ALA A 182 -3.28 -2.00 -20.28
CA ALA A 182 -3.05 -1.48 -21.62
C ALA A 182 -2.66 0.02 -21.62
N GLY A 183 -3.18 0.79 -20.67
CA GLY A 183 -2.88 2.23 -20.55
C GLY A 183 -1.43 2.55 -20.20
N LYS A 184 -0.68 1.64 -19.55
CA LYS A 184 0.75 1.79 -19.22
C LYS A 184 1.11 3.10 -18.48
N GLN A 185 0.23 3.60 -17.63
CA GLN A 185 0.47 4.78 -16.77
C GLN A 185 0.44 4.46 -15.27
N LEU A 186 0.12 3.21 -14.91
CA LEU A 186 0.08 2.79 -13.53
C LEU A 186 1.47 2.78 -12.91
N GLN A 187 1.56 3.39 -11.74
CA GLN A 187 2.72 3.38 -10.86
C GLN A 187 2.50 2.48 -9.65
N THR A 188 1.27 2.47 -9.12
CA THR A 188 0.85 1.61 -8.01
C THR A 188 -0.49 0.95 -8.31
N LEU A 189 -0.59 -0.35 -8.04
CA LEU A 189 -1.84 -1.10 -8.09
C LEU A 189 -2.05 -1.84 -6.76
N ALA A 190 -3.25 -1.74 -6.21
CA ALA A 190 -3.70 -2.55 -5.10
C ALA A 190 -4.93 -3.36 -5.51
N VAL A 191 -4.96 -4.65 -5.22
CA VAL A 191 -6.15 -5.50 -5.36
C VAL A 191 -6.50 -6.05 -3.98
N VAL A 192 -7.65 -5.65 -3.47
CA VAL A 192 -8.02 -5.80 -2.05
C VAL A 192 -9.27 -6.64 -1.92
N ASN A 193 -9.33 -7.56 -0.93
CA ASN A 193 -10.59 -8.26 -0.64
C ASN A 193 -11.60 -7.23 -0.16
N SER A 194 -12.78 -7.20 -0.77
CA SER A 194 -13.85 -6.35 -0.27
C SER A 194 -14.36 -6.74 1.12
N ALA A 195 -14.18 -8.01 1.52
CA ALA A 195 -14.50 -8.48 2.86
C ALA A 195 -13.55 -7.88 3.92
N ASN A 196 -12.34 -7.45 3.52
CA ASN A 196 -11.35 -6.80 4.38
C ASN A 196 -11.56 -5.28 4.53
N ARG A 197 -12.79 -4.77 4.31
CA ARG A 197 -13.10 -3.35 4.50
C ARG A 197 -12.93 -2.89 5.94
N ASP A 198 -13.05 -3.80 6.89
CA ASP A 198 -12.76 -3.51 8.27
C ASP A 198 -11.33 -3.94 8.59
N PRO A 199 -10.37 -2.99 8.75
CA PRO A 199 -9.04 -3.34 9.24
C PRO A 199 -9.13 -4.09 10.59
N TYR A 200 -10.18 -3.85 11.38
CA TYR A 200 -10.45 -4.55 12.62
C TYR A 200 -10.91 -6.00 12.46
N CYS A 201 -11.37 -6.44 11.29
CA CYS A 201 -11.62 -7.87 11.05
C CYS A 201 -10.33 -8.69 11.05
N MET A 202 -9.17 -8.09 10.72
CA MET A 202 -7.87 -8.73 10.96
C MET A 202 -7.45 -8.71 12.45
N PHE A 203 -8.03 -7.81 13.25
CA PHE A 203 -7.60 -7.53 14.62
C PHE A 203 -8.46 -8.18 15.72
N ARG A 204 -9.70 -8.61 15.45
CA ARG A 204 -10.58 -9.28 16.43
C ARG A 204 -10.26 -10.76 16.67
N LEU A 205 -9.03 -11.16 16.43
CA LEU A 205 -8.66 -12.57 16.35
C LEU A 205 -7.68 -12.89 17.47
N ASN A 206 -8.07 -13.91 18.25
CA ASN A 206 -7.33 -14.42 19.39
C ASN A 206 -5.97 -14.96 18.90
N PRO A 207 -4.83 -14.39 19.32
CA PRO A 207 -3.51 -14.89 18.93
C PRO A 207 -3.27 -16.35 19.38
N ASP A 208 -4.02 -16.83 20.37
CA ASP A 208 -3.90 -18.17 20.95
C ASP A 208 -4.78 -19.22 20.25
N ASP A 209 -5.46 -18.89 19.15
CA ASP A 209 -6.25 -19.87 18.36
C ASP A 209 -5.40 -20.50 17.24
N PRO A 210 -4.85 -21.72 17.42
CA PRO A 210 -4.06 -22.43 16.42
C PRO A 210 -4.86 -22.83 15.17
N GLN A 211 -6.19 -22.74 15.19
CA GLN A 211 -7.04 -23.02 14.03
C GLN A 211 -7.23 -21.81 13.10
N TYR A 212 -6.81 -20.61 13.51
CA TYR A 212 -7.25 -19.39 12.83
C TYR A 212 -6.35 -18.91 11.68
N PHE A 213 -5.12 -19.40 11.53
CA PHE A 213 -4.46 -19.31 10.23
C PHE A 213 -5.07 -20.40 9.34
N PRO A 214 -6.12 -20.14 8.54
CA PRO A 214 -6.90 -21.17 7.88
C PRO A 214 -6.15 -21.57 6.61
N ARG A 215 -4.90 -22.02 6.77
CA ARG A 215 -4.07 -22.51 5.67
C ARG A 215 -4.37 -23.95 5.34
N GLN A 216 -4.86 -24.73 6.30
CA GLN A 216 -5.03 -26.17 6.11
C GLN A 216 -6.45 -26.57 5.69
N ASN A 217 -7.49 -25.79 6.02
CA ASN A 217 -8.88 -26.22 5.76
C ASN A 217 -9.57 -25.57 4.55
N VAL A 218 -8.96 -24.58 3.90
CA VAL A 218 -9.47 -24.00 2.63
C VAL A 218 -8.73 -24.57 1.41
N LEU A 219 -8.12 -25.74 1.59
CA LEU A 219 -7.58 -26.57 0.51
C LEU A 219 -8.71 -26.84 -0.51
N ARG A 220 -8.65 -26.14 -1.66
CA ARG A 220 -8.96 -26.61 -3.03
C ARG A 220 -9.98 -25.84 -3.89
N LYS A 221 -10.73 -24.82 -3.44
CA LYS A 221 -11.82 -24.28 -4.30
C LYS A 221 -11.61 -22.95 -5.02
N HIS A 222 -10.60 -22.15 -4.67
CA HIS A 222 -10.44 -20.81 -5.25
C HIS A 222 -9.00 -20.53 -5.67
N THR A 223 -8.48 -21.32 -6.62
CA THR A 223 -7.32 -20.90 -7.39
C THR A 223 -7.73 -19.66 -8.19
N HIS A 224 -7.04 -18.55 -7.99
CA HIS A 224 -7.31 -17.34 -8.74
C HIS A 224 -7.13 -17.58 -10.24
N PRO A 225 -7.93 -16.93 -11.08
CA PRO A 225 -7.92 -17.24 -12.50
C PRO A 225 -6.57 -16.84 -13.12
N ARG A 226 -6.01 -17.71 -13.96
CA ARG A 226 -4.71 -17.52 -14.60
C ARG A 226 -4.57 -16.16 -15.30
N TRP A 227 -5.65 -15.67 -15.90
CA TRP A 227 -5.67 -14.37 -16.59
C TRP A 227 -5.32 -13.21 -15.65
N LEU A 228 -5.73 -13.27 -14.38
CA LEU A 228 -5.49 -12.22 -13.39
C LEU A 228 -4.00 -12.16 -13.05
N LEU A 229 -3.41 -13.33 -12.80
CA LEU A 229 -1.98 -13.48 -12.56
C LEU A 229 -1.16 -12.94 -13.75
N GLU A 230 -1.56 -13.26 -14.98
CA GLU A 230 -0.91 -12.74 -16.19
C GLU A 230 -1.04 -11.21 -16.29
N ALA A 231 -2.21 -10.64 -16.03
CA ALA A 231 -2.41 -9.19 -16.05
C ALA A 231 -1.54 -8.48 -14.99
N LEU A 232 -1.46 -9.01 -13.77
CA LEU A 232 -0.64 -8.46 -12.68
C LEU A 232 0.85 -8.52 -13.01
N LEU A 233 1.32 -9.61 -13.62
CA LEU A 233 2.70 -9.73 -14.13
C LEU A 233 2.98 -8.65 -15.17
N VAL A 234 2.10 -8.49 -16.17
CA VAL A 234 2.28 -7.49 -17.23
C VAL A 234 2.37 -6.09 -16.64
N VAL A 235 1.50 -5.72 -15.68
CA VAL A 235 1.55 -4.43 -14.99
C VAL A 235 2.87 -4.25 -14.25
N PHE A 236 3.29 -5.26 -13.49
CA PHE A 236 4.47 -5.16 -12.65
C PHE A 236 5.76 -4.94 -13.44
N PHE A 237 5.88 -5.55 -14.62
CA PHE A 237 7.04 -5.39 -15.49
C PHE A 237 7.05 -4.09 -16.30
N GLN A 238 6.02 -3.24 -16.19
CA GLN A 238 6.04 -1.93 -16.84
C GLN A 238 7.14 -1.04 -16.21
N PRO A 239 7.85 -0.22 -17.00
CA PRO A 239 8.97 0.59 -16.49
C PRO A 239 8.57 1.59 -15.39
N GLN A 240 7.40 2.21 -15.52
CA GLN A 240 6.92 3.22 -14.58
C GLN A 240 6.28 2.63 -13.32
N PHE A 241 5.97 1.32 -13.32
CA PHE A 241 5.32 0.65 -12.22
C PHE A 241 6.32 0.30 -11.11
N PHE A 242 5.99 0.60 -9.85
CA PHE A 242 6.90 0.33 -8.73
C PHE A 242 6.24 -0.33 -7.52
N ARG A 243 4.91 -0.40 -7.42
CA ARG A 243 4.27 -1.03 -6.25
C ARG A 243 3.01 -1.81 -6.56
N LEU A 244 3.03 -3.10 -6.26
CA LEU A 244 1.86 -3.98 -6.28
C LEU A 244 1.51 -4.42 -4.86
N ASN A 245 0.28 -4.20 -4.43
CA ASN A 245 -0.23 -4.67 -3.14
C ASN A 245 -1.41 -5.61 -3.36
N LEU A 246 -1.35 -6.83 -2.85
CA LEU A 246 -2.43 -7.79 -3.00
C LEU A 246 -2.87 -8.27 -1.62
N SER A 247 -4.11 -7.94 -1.27
CA SER A 247 -4.74 -8.26 0.02
C SER A 247 -6.10 -8.93 -0.16
N VAL A 248 -6.26 -9.65 -1.25
CA VAL A 248 -7.27 -10.71 -1.35
C VAL A 248 -6.69 -12.00 -0.78
N ASP A 249 -7.56 -12.93 -0.40
CA ASP A 249 -7.19 -14.31 -0.04
C ASP A 249 -6.71 -15.05 -1.29
N PHE A 250 -5.58 -14.60 -1.82
CA PHE A 250 -4.81 -15.32 -2.79
C PHE A 250 -4.17 -16.48 -2.06
N PHE A 251 -4.63 -17.69 -2.39
CA PHE A 251 -3.79 -18.86 -2.25
C PHE A 251 -2.61 -18.70 -3.21
N TRP A 252 -1.58 -18.02 -2.73
CA TRP A 252 -0.27 -17.95 -3.37
C TRP A 252 0.49 -19.28 -3.32
N ASP A 253 -0.14 -20.31 -2.77
CA ASP A 253 0.34 -21.68 -2.78
C ASP A 253 0.50 -22.24 -4.20
N SER A 254 -0.14 -21.62 -5.20
CA SER A 254 0.23 -21.79 -6.59
C SER A 254 1.62 -21.22 -6.80
N THR A 255 2.61 -22.08 -6.58
CA THR A 255 4.02 -21.93 -6.94
C THR A 255 4.20 -21.08 -8.19
N PHE A 256 3.32 -21.23 -9.18
CA PHE A 256 3.23 -20.46 -10.41
C PHE A 256 3.54 -18.96 -10.29
N PHE A 257 2.79 -18.14 -9.52
CA PHE A 257 2.99 -16.69 -9.62
C PHE A 257 4.34 -16.24 -9.05
N TYR A 258 4.60 -16.51 -7.77
CA TYR A 258 5.84 -16.05 -7.13
C TYR A 258 7.09 -16.68 -7.77
N ASP A 259 7.02 -17.96 -8.18
CA ASP A 259 8.10 -18.63 -8.92
C ASP A 259 8.32 -17.95 -10.28
N ILE A 260 7.27 -17.52 -11.00
CA ILE A 260 7.40 -16.74 -12.24
C ILE A 260 8.01 -15.36 -11.98
N PHE A 261 7.67 -14.69 -10.88
CA PHE A 261 8.29 -13.41 -10.50
C PHE A 261 9.79 -13.57 -10.29
N LEU A 262 10.18 -14.53 -9.45
CA LEU A 262 11.59 -14.82 -9.17
C LEU A 262 12.32 -15.25 -10.43
N TRP A 263 11.74 -16.12 -11.24
CA TRP A 263 12.33 -16.59 -12.48
C TRP A 263 12.54 -15.47 -13.50
N ASN A 264 11.56 -14.57 -13.67
CA ASN A 264 11.70 -13.43 -14.58
C ASN A 264 12.77 -12.46 -14.09
N TRP A 265 12.83 -12.20 -12.78
CA TRP A 265 13.89 -11.40 -12.19
C TRP A 265 15.28 -12.02 -12.41
N LEU A 266 15.42 -13.33 -12.18
CA LEU A 266 16.68 -14.07 -12.42
C LEU A 266 17.12 -14.07 -13.90
N LYS A 267 16.17 -13.96 -14.83
CA LYS A 267 16.45 -13.94 -16.27
C LYS A 267 16.66 -12.56 -16.86
N ARG A 268 15.99 -11.54 -16.32
CA ARG A 268 15.91 -10.18 -16.87
C ARG A 268 16.00 -9.15 -15.74
N PRO A 269 17.13 -9.07 -15.01
CA PRO A 269 17.30 -8.08 -13.96
C PRO A 269 17.14 -6.64 -14.47
N GLU A 270 17.38 -6.40 -15.77
CA GLU A 270 17.27 -5.09 -16.40
C GLU A 270 15.84 -4.54 -16.40
N ALA A 271 14.82 -5.39 -16.24
CA ALA A 271 13.43 -4.95 -16.10
C ALA A 271 13.15 -4.22 -14.76
N PHE A 272 14.17 -4.10 -13.90
CA PHE A 272 14.13 -3.55 -12.55
C PHE A 272 15.12 -2.39 -12.34
N LEU A 273 15.59 -1.77 -13.42
CA LEU A 273 16.59 -0.69 -13.34
C LEU A 273 16.02 0.61 -12.76
N GLY A 274 16.84 1.28 -11.95
CA GLY A 274 16.68 2.68 -11.55
C GLY A 274 15.67 2.97 -10.44
N ARG A 275 14.76 2.05 -10.10
CA ARG A 275 13.81 2.22 -8.98
C ARG A 275 13.53 0.90 -8.28
N THR A 276 13.47 0.93 -6.95
CA THR A 276 13.05 -0.22 -6.16
C THR A 276 11.59 -0.56 -6.46
N LYS A 277 11.36 -1.73 -7.06
CA LYS A 277 10.00 -2.28 -7.21
C LYS A 277 9.62 -3.04 -5.95
N CYS A 278 8.35 -2.97 -5.58
CA CYS A 278 7.82 -3.53 -4.36
C CYS A 278 6.57 -4.35 -4.65
N PHE A 279 6.51 -5.52 -4.02
CA PHE A 279 5.38 -6.43 -4.08
C PHE A 279 4.97 -6.81 -2.65
N LYS A 280 3.80 -6.39 -2.19
CA LYS A 280 3.26 -6.72 -0.86
C LYS A 280 2.11 -7.71 -0.99
N LEU A 281 2.12 -8.70 -0.11
CA LEU A 281 1.26 -9.86 -0.21
C LEU A 281 0.69 -10.29 1.13
N LEU A 282 -0.63 -10.42 1.21
CA LEU A 282 -1.28 -11.02 2.37
C LEU A 282 -1.02 -12.53 2.41
N GLY A 283 -0.78 -13.04 3.61
CA GLY A 283 -0.39 -14.41 3.89
C GLY A 283 1.12 -14.61 3.98
N ALA A 284 1.51 -15.72 4.55
CA ALA A 284 2.90 -16.14 4.72
C ALA A 284 3.57 -16.63 3.41
N PRO A 285 4.89 -16.42 3.26
CA PRO A 285 5.62 -16.91 2.09
C PRO A 285 5.73 -18.44 2.10
N LEU A 286 5.92 -19.03 0.92
CA LEU A 286 6.19 -20.47 0.81
C LEU A 286 7.65 -20.76 1.22
N VAL A 287 7.84 -21.32 2.42
CA VAL A 287 9.15 -21.71 2.95
C VAL A 287 9.93 -22.60 1.96
N LYS A 288 9.23 -23.49 1.23
CA LYS A 288 9.85 -24.33 0.19
C LYS A 288 10.50 -23.50 -0.92
N LEU A 289 9.89 -22.38 -1.33
CA LEU A 289 10.47 -21.48 -2.33
C LEU A 289 11.68 -20.73 -1.76
N LEU A 290 11.59 -20.25 -0.52
CA LEU A 290 12.72 -19.57 0.14
C LEU A 290 13.96 -20.48 0.20
N LYS A 291 13.75 -21.76 0.55
CA LYS A 291 14.80 -22.78 0.52
C LYS A 291 15.28 -23.09 -0.90
N LYS A 292 14.37 -23.30 -1.85
CA LYS A 292 14.70 -23.61 -3.26
C LYS A 292 15.63 -22.56 -3.89
N TYR A 293 15.37 -21.28 -3.60
CA TYR A 293 16.14 -20.17 -4.16
C TYR A 293 17.35 -19.76 -3.30
N GLY A 294 17.50 -20.32 -2.09
CA GLY A 294 18.65 -20.05 -1.24
C GLY A 294 18.63 -18.67 -0.59
N PHE A 295 17.45 -18.19 -0.19
CA PHE A 295 17.35 -16.96 0.60
C PHE A 295 18.18 -17.05 1.89
N ARG A 296 18.80 -15.93 2.29
CA ARG A 296 19.58 -15.82 3.52
C ARG A 296 18.88 -14.87 4.48
N TYR A 297 18.85 -15.19 5.76
CA TYR A 297 18.28 -14.34 6.78
C TYR A 297 19.24 -13.19 7.09
N ILE A 298 18.74 -11.94 7.16
CA ILE A 298 19.48 -10.82 7.75
C ILE A 298 19.13 -10.80 9.23
N GLU A 299 20.15 -10.85 10.07
CA GLU A 299 19.99 -10.86 11.52
C GLU A 299 19.22 -9.65 12.05
N GLY A 300 18.38 -9.91 13.05
CA GLY A 300 17.54 -8.93 13.72
C GLY A 300 16.08 -8.94 13.24
N THR A 301 15.18 -8.81 14.20
CA THR A 301 13.75 -8.60 13.94
C THR A 301 13.42 -7.14 14.14
N GLN A 302 12.77 -6.55 13.13
CA GLN A 302 12.29 -5.17 13.17
C GLN A 302 10.89 -5.16 13.75
N TRP A 303 10.71 -4.46 14.86
CA TRP A 303 9.41 -4.36 15.51
C TRP A 303 8.69 -3.12 15.00
N GLU A 304 7.50 -3.33 14.45
CA GLU A 304 6.57 -2.26 14.11
C GLU A 304 5.48 -2.22 15.18
N GLU A 305 5.27 -1.05 15.78
CA GLU A 305 4.13 -0.80 16.66
C GLU A 305 2.84 -0.93 15.84
N GLY A 306 2.19 -2.08 15.97
CA GLY A 306 0.87 -2.34 15.41
C GLY A 306 -0.16 -2.24 16.52
N PHE A 307 -1.25 -1.51 16.29
CA PHE A 307 -2.44 -1.64 17.13
C PHE A 307 -3.36 -2.72 16.55
N PRO A 308 -3.84 -3.70 17.32
CA PRO A 308 -3.65 -3.91 18.77
C PRO A 308 -2.45 -4.79 19.17
N PHE A 309 -1.65 -5.29 18.21
CA PHE A 309 -0.49 -6.15 18.49
C PHE A 309 0.71 -5.76 17.61
N PRO A 310 1.94 -5.82 18.16
CA PRO A 310 3.14 -5.52 17.39
C PRO A 310 3.35 -6.55 16.27
N PHE A 311 3.98 -6.10 15.19
CA PHE A 311 4.48 -6.99 14.15
C PHE A 311 5.98 -7.14 14.28
N GLY A 312 6.44 -8.39 14.36
CA GLY A 312 7.83 -8.72 14.12
C GLY A 312 8.08 -8.82 12.61
N GLY A 313 9.11 -8.15 12.12
CA GLY A 313 9.56 -8.15 10.74
C GLY A 313 10.92 -8.81 10.59
N ARG A 314 11.00 -10.00 9.97
CA ARG A 314 12.27 -10.64 9.60
C ARG A 314 12.60 -10.40 8.14
N ARG A 315 13.87 -10.11 7.85
CA ARG A 315 14.34 -9.83 6.49
C ARG A 315 15.15 -11.00 5.94
N PHE A 316 14.92 -11.31 4.69
CA PHE A 316 15.64 -12.32 3.94
C PHE A 316 16.15 -11.72 2.63
N VAL A 317 17.33 -12.09 2.20
CA VAL A 317 17.92 -11.58 0.95
C VAL A 317 18.34 -12.70 0.02
N LEU A 318 18.19 -12.41 -1.27
CA LEU A 318 18.63 -13.23 -2.38
C LEU A 318 19.44 -12.34 -3.35
N PRO A 319 20.78 -12.42 -3.32
CA PRO A 319 21.62 -11.77 -4.31
C PRO A 319 21.38 -12.32 -5.72
N HIS A 320 21.38 -11.46 -6.74
CA HIS A 320 21.25 -11.93 -8.12
C HIS A 320 22.54 -12.65 -8.57
N PRO A 321 22.47 -13.85 -9.16
CA PRO A 321 23.66 -14.66 -9.48
C PRO A 321 24.53 -14.04 -10.59
N LYS A 322 23.94 -13.25 -11.50
CA LYS A 322 24.64 -12.67 -12.67
C LYS A 322 24.80 -11.15 -12.62
N SER A 323 24.24 -10.48 -11.63
CA SER A 323 24.23 -9.01 -11.58
C SER A 323 24.56 -8.56 -10.18
N VAL A 324 25.69 -7.89 -10.03
CA VAL A 324 26.24 -7.53 -8.71
C VAL A 324 25.42 -6.45 -8.00
N ASP A 325 24.73 -5.61 -8.76
CA ASP A 325 23.94 -4.50 -8.22
C ASP A 325 22.50 -4.89 -7.90
N HIS A 326 22.07 -6.10 -8.26
CA HIS A 326 20.69 -6.53 -8.02
C HIS A 326 20.61 -7.44 -6.81
N THR A 327 19.70 -7.11 -5.91
CA THR A 327 19.40 -7.88 -4.71
C THR A 327 17.89 -7.89 -4.48
N LEU A 328 17.35 -9.06 -4.18
CA LEU A 328 15.97 -9.20 -3.79
C LEU A 328 15.90 -9.31 -2.26
N GLU A 329 15.11 -8.46 -1.64
CA GLU A 329 14.81 -8.49 -0.20
C GLU A 329 13.37 -8.96 0.00
N LEU A 330 13.16 -9.87 0.92
CA LEU A 330 11.88 -10.33 1.39
C LEU A 330 11.76 -9.98 2.87
N THR A 331 10.84 -9.10 3.22
CA THR A 331 10.47 -8.83 4.62
C THR A 331 9.20 -9.59 4.94
N VAL A 332 9.24 -10.39 5.99
CA VAL A 332 8.13 -11.23 6.43
C VAL A 332 7.63 -10.66 7.74
N PHE A 333 6.32 -10.44 7.84
CA PHE A 333 5.69 -9.80 8.98
C PHE A 333 4.76 -10.78 9.68
N ALA A 334 5.08 -11.10 10.93
CA ALA A 334 4.31 -12.00 11.75
C ALA A 334 3.80 -11.26 12.99
N ARG A 335 2.57 -11.59 13.38
CA ARG A 335 1.96 -11.06 14.60
C ARG A 335 2.39 -11.95 15.75
N MET A 336 3.13 -11.40 16.71
CA MET A 336 3.62 -12.12 17.88
C MET A 336 4.05 -11.13 18.96
N LEU A 337 4.16 -11.64 20.18
CA LEU A 337 4.80 -10.92 21.27
C LEU A 337 6.33 -11.00 21.15
N GLN A 338 7.04 -10.07 21.78
CA GLN A 338 8.50 -9.96 21.66
C GLN A 338 9.26 -11.15 22.26
N ASP A 339 8.76 -11.67 23.37
CA ASP A 339 9.27 -12.85 24.08
C ASP A 339 9.12 -14.14 23.25
N GLN A 340 8.03 -14.27 22.49
CA GLN A 340 7.80 -15.43 21.62
C GLN A 340 8.81 -15.55 20.47
N GLU A 341 9.50 -14.46 20.11
CA GLU A 341 10.37 -14.42 18.94
C GLU A 341 11.61 -15.30 19.07
N LEU A 342 12.18 -15.35 20.28
CA LEU A 342 13.41 -16.06 20.60
C LEU A 342 13.25 -17.58 20.42
N GLU A 343 12.03 -18.09 20.51
CA GLU A 343 11.73 -19.51 20.38
C GLU A 343 11.48 -19.94 18.92
N LEU A 344 11.31 -18.98 17.99
CA LEU A 344 10.87 -19.29 16.63
C LEU A 344 12.03 -19.40 15.65
N THR A 345 12.13 -20.57 15.02
CA THR A 345 12.96 -20.74 13.82
C THR A 345 12.45 -19.85 12.68
N ASN A 346 13.32 -19.54 11.71
CA ASN A 346 12.93 -18.79 10.52
C ASN A 346 11.79 -19.45 9.74
N ARG A 347 11.72 -20.79 9.77
CA ARG A 347 10.62 -21.54 9.18
C ARG A 347 9.31 -21.26 9.89
N GLU A 348 9.25 -21.42 11.21
CA GLU A 348 8.02 -21.21 11.99
C GLU A 348 7.56 -19.76 11.93
N PHE A 349 8.50 -18.82 12.00
CA PHE A 349 8.23 -17.40 11.80
C PHE A 349 7.58 -17.15 10.44
N CYS A 350 8.16 -17.70 9.37
CA CYS A 350 7.58 -17.58 8.03
C CYS A 350 6.22 -18.27 7.91
N GLU A 351 5.98 -19.39 8.59
CA GLU A 351 4.70 -20.10 8.56
C GLU A 351 3.59 -19.32 9.30
N ARG A 352 3.95 -18.54 10.34
CA ARG A 352 3.06 -17.65 11.12
C ARG A 352 2.83 -16.26 10.50
N ALA A 353 3.49 -15.95 9.39
CA ALA A 353 3.44 -14.59 8.86
C ALA A 353 2.05 -14.19 8.35
N ALA A 354 1.62 -13.00 8.74
CA ALA A 354 0.37 -12.38 8.31
C ALA A 354 0.48 -11.86 6.88
N TYR A 355 1.65 -11.34 6.50
CA TYR A 355 1.94 -10.85 5.17
C TYR A 355 3.46 -10.82 4.92
N PHE A 356 3.85 -10.61 3.67
CA PHE A 356 5.25 -10.31 3.33
C PHE A 356 5.36 -9.23 2.26
N GLU A 357 6.53 -8.61 2.17
CA GLU A 357 6.90 -7.62 1.16
C GLU A 357 8.18 -8.08 0.47
N THR A 358 8.16 -8.16 -0.86
CA THR A 358 9.35 -8.38 -1.68
C THR A 358 9.77 -7.06 -2.33
N ARG A 359 11.03 -6.66 -2.14
CA ARG A 359 11.64 -5.48 -2.74
C ARG A 359 12.76 -5.90 -3.67
N PHE A 360 12.77 -5.32 -4.86
CA PHE A 360 13.77 -5.56 -5.89
C PHE A 360 14.69 -4.35 -5.93
N HIS A 361 15.88 -4.50 -5.38
CA HIS A 361 16.87 -3.42 -5.27
C HIS A 361 17.83 -3.45 -6.45
N SER A 362 18.26 -2.27 -6.87
CA SER A 362 19.32 -2.04 -7.87
C SER A 362 20.57 -1.42 -7.24
N ASN A 363 20.82 -1.70 -5.96
CA ASN A 363 22.06 -1.36 -5.26
C ASN A 363 22.67 -2.58 -4.53
N ALA A 364 23.99 -2.54 -4.34
CA ALA A 364 24.74 -3.61 -3.69
C ALA A 364 24.78 -3.52 -2.16
N GLU A 365 24.15 -2.52 -1.53
CA GLU A 365 24.32 -2.23 -0.10
C GLU A 365 23.85 -3.36 0.80
N LEU A 366 22.74 -4.02 0.46
CA LEU A 366 22.19 -5.13 1.24
C LEU A 366 23.12 -6.35 1.31
N ARG A 367 24.08 -6.49 0.38
CA ARG A 367 25.04 -7.60 0.38
C ARG A 367 26.08 -7.50 1.49
N LYS A 368 26.25 -6.31 2.08
CA LYS A 368 27.22 -6.06 3.15
C LYS A 368 26.68 -6.39 4.54
N LEU A 369 25.37 -6.65 4.66
CA LEU A 369 24.74 -6.95 5.94
C LEU A 369 25.12 -8.37 6.41
N PRO A 370 25.25 -8.58 7.73
CA PRO A 370 25.46 -9.91 8.29
C PRO A 370 24.26 -10.79 7.91
N THR A 371 24.54 -11.97 7.34
CA THR A 371 23.51 -12.92 6.92
C THR A 371 23.80 -14.31 7.44
N MET A 372 22.73 -15.02 7.80
CA MET A 372 22.77 -16.42 8.20
C MET A 372 22.03 -17.29 7.17
N SER A 373 22.36 -18.57 7.12
CA SER A 373 21.62 -19.50 6.27
C SER A 373 20.17 -19.61 6.75
N PHE A 374 19.21 -19.79 5.83
CA PHE A 374 17.80 -19.96 6.19
C PHE A 374 17.56 -21.11 7.19
N ASN A 375 18.41 -22.14 7.15
CA ASN A 375 18.32 -23.33 8.01
C ASN A 375 19.17 -23.24 9.29
N GLY A 376 19.89 -22.14 9.51
CA GLY A 376 20.58 -21.91 10.78
C GLY A 376 19.56 -21.96 11.90
N GLY A 377 19.84 -22.75 12.94
CA GLY A 377 18.96 -23.00 14.08
C GLY A 377 18.60 -21.73 14.84
N VAL A 378 17.85 -21.91 15.94
CA VAL A 378 17.33 -20.87 16.86
C VAL A 378 18.24 -19.65 16.86
N VAL A 379 17.68 -18.49 16.54
CA VAL A 379 18.44 -17.25 16.50
C VAL A 379 18.84 -16.94 17.94
N ASP A 380 20.08 -17.24 18.32
CA ASP A 380 20.66 -16.80 19.60
C ASP A 380 20.87 -15.28 19.52
N VAL A 381 19.77 -14.52 19.61
CA VAL A 381 19.84 -13.07 19.78
C VAL A 381 20.12 -12.82 21.25
N LEU A 382 21.40 -12.76 21.62
CA LEU A 382 21.84 -12.06 22.82
C LEU A 382 21.63 -10.55 22.58
N CYS A 383 20.37 -10.13 22.67
CA CYS A 383 20.00 -8.73 22.54
C CYS A 383 20.24 -8.03 23.88
N THR A 384 21.26 -7.18 23.95
CA THR A 384 21.54 -6.24 25.07
C THR A 384 20.53 -5.08 25.12
N TYR A 385 19.26 -5.34 24.77
CA TYR A 385 18.19 -4.32 24.74
C TYR A 385 17.46 -4.15 26.08
N GLY A 386 17.70 -5.05 27.06
CA GLY A 386 17.11 -4.98 28.40
C GLY A 386 17.49 -3.72 29.19
N GLU A 387 18.70 -3.17 28.98
CA GLU A 387 19.17 -2.00 29.75
C GLU A 387 18.49 -0.67 29.36
N HIS A 388 17.89 -0.59 28.16
CA HIS A 388 17.20 0.64 27.71
C HIS A 388 15.74 0.69 28.15
N MET A 389 15.08 -0.45 28.30
CA MET A 389 13.68 -0.51 28.78
C MET A 389 13.57 -0.29 30.29
N GLU A 390 14.53 -0.75 31.09
CA GLU A 390 14.58 -0.39 32.52
C GLU A 390 14.71 1.13 32.70
N LYS A 391 15.57 1.80 31.92
CA LYS A 391 15.73 3.26 31.98
C LYS A 391 14.46 4.02 31.56
N LEU A 392 13.69 3.51 30.59
CA LEU A 392 12.40 4.11 30.21
C LEU A 392 11.32 3.89 31.27
N GLY A 393 11.28 2.69 31.88
CA GLY A 393 10.38 2.38 32.99
C GLY A 393 10.63 3.28 34.20
N TYR A 394 11.90 3.50 34.57
CA TYR A 394 12.27 4.45 35.62
C TYR A 394 11.90 5.89 35.27
N LEU A 395 12.05 6.32 34.01
CA LEU A 395 11.69 7.67 33.59
C LEU A 395 10.17 7.94 33.69
N ILE A 396 9.34 6.96 33.29
CA ILE A 396 7.88 7.06 33.37
C ILE A 396 7.42 7.09 34.83
N ILE A 397 7.98 6.24 35.69
CA ILE A 397 7.68 6.25 37.13
C ILE A 397 8.11 7.58 37.75
N PHE A 398 9.27 8.13 37.36
CA PHE A 398 9.75 9.41 37.86
C PHE A 398 8.85 10.58 37.44
N VAL A 399 8.34 10.58 36.20
CA VAL A 399 7.40 11.60 35.71
C VAL A 399 6.05 11.50 36.42
N ILE A 400 5.52 10.29 36.64
CA ILE A 400 4.27 10.08 37.38
C ILE A 400 4.41 10.52 38.84
N MET A 401 5.55 10.24 39.48
CA MET A 401 5.82 10.70 40.84
C MET A 401 5.99 12.22 40.90
N ALA A 402 6.67 12.83 39.94
CA ALA A 402 6.83 14.29 39.87
C ALA A 402 5.47 15.00 39.69
N VAL A 403 4.62 14.52 38.78
CA VAL A 403 3.28 15.08 38.55
C VAL A 403 2.40 14.93 39.82
N SER A 404 2.48 13.78 40.50
CA SER A 404 1.75 13.54 41.75
C SER A 404 2.25 14.37 42.92
N PHE A 405 3.54 14.73 42.93
CA PHE A 405 4.14 15.61 43.93
C PHE A 405 3.70 17.07 43.72
N PHE A 406 3.75 17.55 42.47
CA PHE A 406 3.29 18.91 42.14
C PHE A 406 1.78 19.09 42.33
N SER A 407 0.95 18.07 42.07
CA SER A 407 -0.50 18.17 42.30
C SER A 407 -0.88 18.28 43.78
N LYS A 408 -0.01 17.86 44.70
CA LYS A 408 -0.23 17.97 46.16
C LYS A 408 0.31 19.27 46.78
N GLN A 409 1.16 20.01 46.08
CA GLN A 409 1.66 21.31 46.56
C GLN A 409 0.79 22.50 46.11
N PHE A 410 -0.10 22.28 45.14
CA PHE A 410 -0.96 23.31 44.57
C PHE A 410 -2.48 23.08 44.83
N ALA A 411 -2.81 22.15 45.72
CA ALA A 411 -4.12 21.97 46.33
C ALA A 411 -4.00 22.18 47.83
#